data_AF-A0AAW9IK45-F1
#
_entry.id   AF-A0AAW9IK45-F1
#
_cell.length_a   1.000
_cell.length_b   1.000
_cell.length_c   1.000
_cell.angle_alpha   90.00
_cell.angle_beta   90.00
_cell.angle_gamma   90.00
#
_symmetry.space_group_name_H-M   'P 1'
#
loop_
_entity.id
_entity.type
_entity.pdbx_description
1 polymer ?
#
loop_
_entity_poly.entity_id
_entity_poly.type
_entity_poly.pdbx_seq_one_letter_code
_entity_poly.pdbx_strand_id
1 'polypeptide(L)'
;VHSSGNILSRQYLKRGDADEAIKNSKYVVTERYSTPPTEHAFLEPECAVANYEDEVLTVYTGGQGVYDELREIGKLLNLDPSKLRIKSMLVGGGFGGKEDMSVQHHAALLTYFTKKPVKVALSRKESLIIHPKRHAMEMEFTTACDENGILTGMKGRIISDTGAYASLGGPV
;
A
#
# COMPACT_ATOMS: atom_id res chain seq x y z
N VAL A 1 -15.55 6.54 -11.27
CA VAL A 1 -14.80 5.72 -10.29
C VAL A 1 -14.53 6.54 -9.03
N HIS A 2 -13.95 7.74 -9.12
CA HIS A 2 -13.73 8.63 -7.96
C HIS A 2 -14.49 9.96 -8.13
N SER A 3 -15.54 10.20 -7.33
CA SER A 3 -16.45 11.34 -7.50
C SER A 3 -15.84 12.70 -7.14
N SER A 4 -14.78 12.70 -6.33
CA SER A 4 -14.06 13.90 -5.86
C SER A 4 -12.89 14.34 -6.76
N GLY A 5 -12.69 13.67 -7.90
CA GLY A 5 -11.59 13.94 -8.83
C GLY A 5 -10.34 13.08 -8.58
N ASN A 6 -9.20 13.52 -9.14
CA ASN A 6 -7.96 12.72 -9.17
C ASN A 6 -6.99 13.00 -8.01
N ILE A 7 -7.33 13.91 -7.10
CA ILE A 7 -6.53 14.16 -5.90
C ILE A 7 -7.04 13.22 -4.80
N LEU A 8 -6.29 12.16 -4.50
CA LEU A 8 -6.61 11.23 -3.42
C LEU A 8 -6.54 11.92 -2.05
N SER A 9 -5.42 12.60 -1.78
CA SER A 9 -5.14 13.23 -0.49
C SER A 9 -4.23 14.43 -0.68
N ARG A 10 -4.32 15.40 0.25
CA ARG A 10 -3.42 16.54 0.33
C ARG A 10 -3.04 16.76 1.78
N GLN A 11 -1.74 16.74 2.06
CA GLN A 11 -1.18 17.02 3.39
C GLN A 11 -0.41 18.34 3.33
N TYR A 12 -0.56 19.17 4.36
CA TYR A 12 0.16 20.43 4.50
C TYR A 12 0.75 20.52 5.90
N LEU A 13 2.08 20.46 5.99
CA LEU A 13 2.82 20.58 7.24
C LEU A 13 3.51 21.95 7.29
N LYS A 14 3.20 22.76 8.30
CA LYS A 14 3.85 24.06 8.53
C LYS A 14 4.39 24.12 9.96
N ARG A 15 5.68 24.44 10.10
CA ARG A 15 6.34 24.69 11.38
C ARG A 15 7.17 25.98 11.24
N GLY A 16 6.79 27.02 11.98
CA GLY A 16 7.40 28.35 11.87
C GLY A 16 7.12 29.03 10.52
N ASP A 17 7.99 29.99 10.16
CA ASP A 17 8.00 30.66 8.85
C ASP A 17 9.23 30.23 8.05
N ALA A 18 9.05 29.22 7.20
CA ALA A 18 10.14 28.72 6.36
C ALA A 18 10.56 29.74 5.29
N ASP A 19 9.64 30.57 4.78
CA ASP A 19 9.95 31.53 3.72
C ASP A 19 10.86 32.65 4.26
N GLU A 20 10.58 33.15 5.46
CA GLU A 20 11.44 34.11 6.16
C GLU A 20 12.80 33.48 6.53
N ALA A 21 12.80 32.28 7.12
CA ALA A 21 14.04 31.62 7.51
C ALA A 21 14.96 31.36 6.31
N ILE A 22 14.42 30.86 5.19
CA ILE A 22 15.18 30.63 3.95
C ILE A 22 15.72 31.95 3.40
N LYS A 23 14.92 33.03 3.39
CA LYS A 23 15.35 34.35 2.92
C LYS A 23 16.52 34.92 3.73
N ASN A 24 16.55 34.67 5.03
CA ASN A 24 17.58 35.18 5.95
C ASN A 24 18.81 34.27 6.05
N SER A 25 18.84 33.15 5.32
CA SER A 25 19.92 32.17 5.39
C SER A 25 21.13 32.54 4.53
N LYS A 26 22.31 32.05 4.93
CA LYS A 26 23.56 32.33 4.20
C LYS A 26 23.66 31.53 2.91
N TYR A 27 23.29 30.25 2.97
CA TYR A 27 23.34 29.33 1.84
C TYR A 27 21.95 28.74 1.62
N VAL A 28 21.54 28.65 0.35
CA VAL A 28 20.25 28.12 -0.07
C VAL A 28 20.46 27.28 -1.31
N VAL A 29 19.87 26.08 -1.32
CA VAL A 29 19.83 25.21 -2.50
C VAL A 29 18.38 24.81 -2.78
N THR A 30 18.00 24.82 -4.06
CA THR A 30 16.71 24.28 -4.50
C THR A 30 16.96 23.24 -5.57
N GLU A 31 16.47 22.03 -5.32
CA GLU A 31 16.64 20.91 -6.22
C GLU A 31 15.32 20.21 -6.51
N ARG A 32 15.28 19.58 -7.69
CA ARG A 32 14.16 18.75 -8.13
C ARG A 32 14.62 17.30 -8.20
N TYR A 33 13.83 16.43 -7.59
CA TYR A 33 14.10 15.00 -7.52
C TYR A 33 12.89 14.23 -8.04
N SER A 34 13.15 13.10 -8.67
CA SER A 34 12.12 12.16 -9.04
C SER A 34 12.49 10.74 -8.64
N THR A 35 11.48 9.95 -8.29
CA THR A 35 11.62 8.51 -8.07
C THR A 35 10.61 7.77 -8.93
N PRO A 36 11.03 6.74 -9.69
CA PRO A 36 10.11 5.98 -10.53
C PRO A 36 9.22 5.07 -9.67
N PRO A 37 8.11 4.57 -10.24
CA PRO A 37 7.40 3.46 -9.60
C PRO A 37 8.34 2.27 -9.51
N THR A 38 8.34 1.58 -8.38
CA THR A 38 9.27 0.46 -8.13
C THR A 38 8.51 -0.79 -7.72
N GLU A 39 8.98 -1.91 -8.24
CA GLU A 39 8.44 -3.25 -8.03
C GLU A 39 9.01 -3.88 -6.75
N HIS A 40 8.18 -4.62 -6.01
CA HIS A 40 8.57 -5.36 -4.81
C HIS A 40 9.38 -6.62 -5.16
N ALA A 41 9.02 -7.28 -6.27
CA ALA A 41 9.68 -8.45 -6.83
C ALA A 41 9.94 -9.59 -5.83
N PHE A 42 9.07 -9.77 -4.83
CA PHE A 42 9.14 -10.92 -3.92
C PHE A 42 9.17 -12.23 -4.73
N LEU A 43 10.00 -13.20 -4.30
CA LEU A 43 10.27 -14.40 -5.09
C LEU A 43 9.03 -15.31 -5.22
N GLU A 44 8.17 -15.33 -4.21
CA GLU A 44 6.94 -16.11 -4.19
C GLU A 44 5.74 -15.27 -4.66
N PRO A 45 5.14 -15.54 -5.85
CA PRO A 45 3.89 -14.91 -6.26
C PRO A 45 2.74 -15.18 -5.28
N GLU A 46 1.74 -14.33 -5.31
CA GLU A 46 0.57 -14.38 -4.45
C GLU A 46 -0.22 -15.67 -4.63
N CYS A 47 -0.55 -16.30 -3.51
CA CYS A 47 -1.38 -17.48 -3.48
C CYS A 47 -2.26 -17.48 -2.24
N ALA A 48 -3.50 -17.93 -2.41
CA ALA A 48 -4.40 -18.26 -1.32
C ALA A 48 -5.13 -19.57 -1.60
N VAL A 49 -5.43 -20.32 -0.53
CA VAL A 49 -6.27 -21.52 -0.56
C VAL A 49 -7.40 -21.33 0.43
N ALA A 50 -8.63 -21.54 0.01
CA ALA A 50 -9.80 -21.51 0.89
C ALA A 50 -10.46 -22.89 0.95
N ASN A 51 -10.95 -23.27 2.13
CA ASN A 51 -11.76 -24.47 2.36
C ASN A 51 -12.64 -24.28 3.61
N TYR A 52 -13.69 -25.09 3.78
CA TYR A 52 -14.40 -25.20 5.06
C TYR A 52 -13.69 -26.18 6.01
N GLU A 53 -13.47 -25.75 7.24
CA GLU A 53 -13.01 -26.58 8.37
C GLU A 53 -14.06 -26.48 9.48
N ASP A 54 -14.72 -27.58 9.82
CA ASP A 54 -15.76 -27.61 10.85
C ASP A 54 -16.81 -26.48 10.70
N GLU A 55 -17.34 -26.31 9.49
CA GLU A 55 -18.31 -25.24 9.12
C GLU A 55 -17.75 -23.79 9.20
N VAL A 56 -16.44 -23.62 9.36
CA VAL A 56 -15.74 -22.32 9.32
C VAL A 56 -15.00 -22.18 8.00
N LEU A 57 -15.30 -21.12 7.25
CA LEU A 57 -14.56 -20.79 6.03
C LEU A 57 -13.13 -20.39 6.44
N THR A 58 -12.15 -21.21 6.09
CA THR A 58 -10.74 -20.99 6.41
C THR A 58 -9.96 -20.61 5.15
N VAL A 59 -9.28 -19.48 5.19
CA VAL A 59 -8.42 -18.97 4.12
C VAL A 59 -6.97 -19.02 4.58
N TYR A 60 -6.17 -19.79 3.85
CA TYR A 60 -4.73 -19.87 3.97
C TYR A 60 -4.11 -18.83 3.03
N THR A 61 -3.35 -17.90 3.59
CA THR A 61 -2.85 -16.72 2.86
C THR A 61 -1.32 -16.66 2.83
N GLY A 62 -0.77 -16.24 1.70
CA GLY A 62 0.59 -15.72 1.59
C GLY A 62 0.70 -14.20 1.80
N GLY A 63 -0.38 -13.54 2.25
CA GLY A 63 -0.47 -12.10 2.48
C GLY A 63 0.14 -11.62 3.81
N GLN A 64 0.26 -10.30 3.98
CA GLN A 64 0.84 -9.65 5.16
C GLN A 64 -0.20 -9.19 6.20
N GLY A 65 -1.49 -9.14 5.85
CA GLY A 65 -2.53 -8.49 6.67
C GLY A 65 -3.72 -9.39 7.02
N VAL A 66 -3.53 -10.38 7.91
CA VAL A 66 -4.62 -11.33 8.24
C VAL A 66 -5.87 -10.68 8.86
N TYR A 67 -5.71 -9.57 9.57
CA TYR A 67 -6.82 -8.83 10.17
C TYR A 67 -7.62 -8.04 9.12
N ASP A 68 -6.92 -7.45 8.15
CA ASP A 68 -7.56 -6.77 7.03
C ASP A 68 -8.27 -7.78 6.15
N GLU A 69 -7.63 -8.91 5.85
CA GLU A 69 -8.25 -10.02 5.12
C GLU A 69 -9.51 -10.54 5.81
N LEU A 70 -9.48 -10.73 7.13
CA LEU A 70 -10.64 -11.16 7.92
C LEU A 70 -11.79 -10.16 7.78
N ARG A 71 -11.48 -8.87 7.95
CA ARG A 71 -12.46 -7.78 7.87
C ARG A 71 -13.06 -7.65 6.49
N GLU A 72 -12.24 -7.62 5.45
CA GLU A 72 -12.70 -7.37 4.07
C GLU A 72 -13.42 -8.58 3.48
N ILE A 73 -12.96 -9.82 3.73
CA ILE A 73 -13.70 -11.03 3.32
C ILE A 73 -15.00 -11.18 4.11
N GLY A 74 -14.99 -10.87 5.42
CA GLY A 74 -16.18 -10.88 6.26
C GLY A 74 -17.25 -9.93 5.72
N LYS A 75 -16.88 -8.70 5.36
CA LYS A 75 -17.76 -7.73 4.69
C LYS A 75 -18.25 -8.24 3.33
N LEU A 76 -17.34 -8.76 2.49
CA LEU A 76 -17.65 -9.24 1.13
C LEU A 76 -18.74 -10.34 1.16
N LEU A 77 -18.59 -11.30 2.07
CA LEU A 77 -19.47 -12.47 2.16
C LEU A 77 -20.62 -12.29 3.15
N ASN A 78 -20.67 -11.15 3.85
CA ASN A 78 -21.60 -10.89 4.94
C ASN A 78 -21.58 -12.01 6.00
N LEU A 79 -20.36 -12.41 6.42
CA LEU A 79 -20.13 -13.47 7.41
C LEU A 79 -19.75 -12.88 8.77
N ASP A 80 -20.26 -13.51 9.83
CA ASP A 80 -19.78 -13.27 11.18
C ASP A 80 -18.29 -13.67 11.28
N PRO A 81 -17.44 -12.90 11.99
CA PRO A 81 -16.03 -13.25 12.21
C PRO A 81 -15.83 -14.65 12.80
N SER A 82 -16.80 -15.20 13.55
CA SER A 82 -16.73 -16.57 14.08
C SER A 82 -16.88 -17.65 13.00
N LYS A 83 -17.33 -17.30 11.80
CA LYS A 83 -17.53 -18.20 10.64
C LYS A 83 -16.44 -18.06 9.59
N LEU A 84 -15.45 -17.21 9.82
CA LEU A 84 -14.33 -16.95 8.92
C LEU A 84 -13.01 -16.99 9.69
N ARG A 85 -12.02 -17.69 9.14
CA ARG A 85 -10.69 -17.80 9.74
C ARG A 85 -9.63 -17.52 8.68
N ILE A 86 -8.70 -16.62 8.99
CA ILE A 86 -7.53 -16.35 8.14
C ILE A 86 -6.29 -16.94 8.81
N LYS A 87 -5.52 -17.75 8.08
CA LYS A 87 -4.27 -18.36 8.56
C LYS A 87 -3.13 -17.91 7.64
N SER A 88 -2.18 -17.17 8.19
CA SER A 88 -0.94 -16.85 7.49
C SER A 88 -0.06 -18.11 7.39
N MET A 89 0.47 -18.35 6.20
CA MET A 89 1.44 -19.43 5.94
C MET A 89 2.86 -18.88 5.93
N LEU A 90 3.85 -19.74 5.64
CA LEU A 90 5.20 -19.26 5.37
C LEU A 90 5.17 -18.34 4.14
N VAL A 91 5.51 -17.06 4.33
CA VAL A 91 5.44 -16.04 3.27
C VAL A 91 6.81 -15.85 2.63
N GLY A 92 6.92 -16.07 1.32
CA GLY A 92 8.14 -15.93 0.52
C GLY A 92 8.47 -14.48 0.13
N GLY A 93 8.34 -13.55 1.08
CA GLY A 93 8.51 -12.11 0.89
C GLY A 93 7.22 -11.38 0.49
N GLY A 94 7.16 -10.09 0.82
CA GLY A 94 6.04 -9.20 0.52
C GLY A 94 6.47 -7.73 0.35
N PHE A 95 7.27 -7.20 1.29
CA PHE A 95 7.88 -5.86 1.20
C PHE A 95 6.87 -4.70 1.05
N GLY A 96 5.63 -4.89 1.51
CA GLY A 96 4.51 -3.97 1.31
C GLY A 96 3.59 -4.36 0.15
N GLY A 97 4.11 -5.13 -0.82
CA GLY A 97 3.36 -5.56 -2.01
C GLY A 97 2.30 -6.63 -1.75
N LYS A 98 2.25 -7.21 -0.55
CA LYS A 98 1.24 -8.18 -0.13
C LYS A 98 0.40 -7.68 1.06
N GLU A 99 0.38 -6.37 1.30
CA GLU A 99 -0.50 -5.75 2.29
C GLU A 99 -1.93 -5.62 1.77
N ASP A 100 -2.09 -5.19 0.50
CA ASP A 100 -3.37 -5.23 -0.18
C ASP A 100 -3.82 -6.67 -0.48
N MET A 101 -5.13 -6.92 -0.40
CA MET A 101 -5.70 -8.19 -0.84
C MET A 101 -5.63 -8.35 -2.36
N SER A 102 -5.15 -9.50 -2.83
CA SER A 102 -5.02 -9.82 -4.25
C SER A 102 -5.82 -11.08 -4.65
N VAL A 103 -5.64 -12.18 -3.93
CA VAL A 103 -6.21 -13.50 -4.28
C VAL A 103 -7.11 -14.10 -3.21
N GLN A 104 -7.05 -13.57 -1.98
CA GLN A 104 -7.72 -14.11 -0.80
C GLN A 104 -9.24 -14.07 -0.94
N HIS A 105 -9.80 -12.93 -1.39
CA HIS A 105 -11.24 -12.78 -1.63
C HIS A 105 -11.74 -13.68 -2.74
N HIS A 106 -10.96 -13.87 -3.81
CA HIS A 106 -11.32 -14.77 -4.91
C HIS A 106 -11.44 -16.22 -4.43
N ALA A 107 -10.44 -16.70 -3.68
CA ALA A 107 -10.48 -18.05 -3.11
C ALA A 107 -11.67 -18.22 -2.16
N ALA A 108 -11.87 -17.27 -1.24
CA ALA A 108 -12.96 -17.29 -0.28
C ALA A 108 -14.34 -17.30 -0.94
N LEU A 109 -14.57 -16.41 -1.92
CA LEU A 109 -15.83 -16.28 -2.64
C LEU A 109 -16.19 -17.56 -3.40
N LEU A 110 -15.23 -18.13 -4.13
CA LEU A 110 -15.45 -19.35 -4.90
C LEU A 110 -15.69 -20.55 -3.99
N THR A 111 -14.95 -20.70 -2.89
CA THR A 111 -15.22 -21.74 -1.89
C THR A 111 -16.58 -21.53 -1.22
N TYR A 112 -16.98 -20.29 -0.95
CA TYR A 112 -18.26 -19.98 -0.33
C TYR A 112 -19.44 -20.49 -1.17
N PHE A 113 -19.40 -20.30 -2.49
CA PHE A 113 -20.46 -20.76 -3.41
C PHE A 113 -20.35 -22.24 -3.77
N THR A 114 -19.14 -22.74 -4.01
CA THR A 114 -18.95 -24.13 -4.50
C THR A 114 -18.93 -25.16 -3.38
N LYS A 115 -18.69 -24.72 -2.14
CA LYS A 115 -18.41 -25.58 -0.97
C LYS A 115 -17.23 -26.53 -1.18
N LYS A 116 -16.33 -26.21 -2.11
CA LYS A 116 -15.13 -27.00 -2.43
C LYS A 116 -13.86 -26.21 -2.08
N PRO A 117 -12.74 -26.91 -1.79
CA PRO A 117 -11.45 -26.24 -1.69
C PRO A 117 -11.09 -25.52 -2.98
N VAL A 118 -10.68 -24.25 -2.88
CA VAL A 118 -10.24 -23.44 -4.04
C VAL A 118 -8.86 -22.88 -3.77
N LYS A 119 -7.95 -23.09 -4.72
CA LYS A 119 -6.63 -22.46 -4.76
C LYS A 119 -6.61 -21.41 -5.86
N VAL A 120 -6.22 -20.19 -5.50
CA VAL A 120 -5.93 -19.11 -6.45
C VAL A 120 -4.46 -18.78 -6.32
N ALA A 121 -3.72 -18.85 -7.42
CA ALA A 121 -2.30 -18.55 -7.47
C ALA A 121 -2.01 -17.71 -8.71
N LEU A 122 -1.31 -16.61 -8.55
CA LEU A 122 -0.90 -15.77 -9.67
C LEU A 122 0.36 -16.34 -10.32
N SER A 123 0.43 -16.26 -11.65
CA SER A 123 1.70 -16.30 -12.36
C SER A 123 2.53 -15.06 -12.03
N ARG A 124 3.84 -15.10 -12.29
CA ARG A 124 4.70 -13.91 -12.16
C ARG A 124 4.17 -12.72 -12.95
N LYS A 125 3.69 -12.96 -14.17
CA LYS A 125 3.14 -11.89 -15.04
C LYS A 125 1.92 -11.24 -14.41
N GLU A 126 0.99 -12.03 -13.89
CA GLU A 126 -0.21 -11.52 -13.22
C GLU A 126 0.13 -10.78 -11.93
N SER A 127 1.06 -11.33 -11.13
CA SER A 127 1.57 -10.67 -9.92
C SER A 127 2.05 -9.25 -10.24
N LEU A 128 2.97 -9.09 -11.19
CA LEU A 128 3.52 -7.78 -11.58
C LEU A 128 2.44 -6.78 -12.04
N ILE A 129 1.34 -7.27 -12.63
CA ILE A 129 0.23 -6.43 -13.09
C ILE A 129 -0.71 -6.02 -11.94
N ILE A 130 -0.96 -6.93 -10.99
CA ILE A 130 -2.07 -6.80 -10.03
C ILE A 130 -1.64 -6.09 -8.75
N HIS A 131 -0.50 -6.46 -8.18
CA HIS A 131 -0.13 -5.99 -6.84
C HIS A 131 0.41 -4.55 -6.88
N PRO A 132 0.34 -3.80 -5.76
CA PRO A 132 0.68 -2.39 -5.73
C PRO A 132 2.14 -2.14 -6.11
N LYS A 133 2.49 -0.88 -6.35
CA LYS A 133 3.88 -0.46 -6.61
C LYS A 133 4.26 0.62 -5.63
N ARG A 134 5.56 0.80 -5.39
CA ARG A 134 6.03 2.03 -4.77
C ARG A 134 5.55 3.21 -5.63
N HIS A 135 5.00 4.22 -4.98
CA HIS A 135 4.53 5.43 -5.62
C HIS A 135 5.67 6.13 -6.37
N ALA A 136 5.42 6.54 -7.60
CA ALA A 136 6.29 7.48 -8.28
C ALA A 136 6.13 8.85 -7.64
N MET A 137 7.22 9.60 -7.48
CA MET A 137 7.16 10.92 -6.84
C MET A 137 7.96 11.94 -7.62
N GLU A 138 7.38 13.13 -7.77
CA GLU A 138 8.02 14.34 -8.26
C GLU A 138 8.13 15.32 -7.08
N MET A 139 9.35 15.72 -6.77
CA MET A 139 9.68 16.43 -5.54
C MET A 139 10.50 17.67 -5.85
N GLU A 140 10.17 18.77 -5.19
CA GLU A 140 10.97 20.00 -5.20
C GLU A 140 11.24 20.40 -3.76
N PHE A 141 12.51 20.52 -3.40
CA PHE A 141 12.94 20.91 -2.06
C PHE A 141 13.86 22.11 -2.12
N THR A 142 13.54 23.15 -1.36
CA THR A 142 14.44 24.22 -0.99
C THR A 142 14.94 23.97 0.42
N THR A 143 16.25 23.88 0.60
CA THR A 143 16.90 23.70 1.91
C THR A 143 17.91 24.83 2.13
N ALA A 144 17.96 25.37 3.34
CA ALA A 144 18.82 26.50 3.68
C ALA A 144 19.60 26.27 4.98
N CYS A 145 20.78 26.90 5.08
CA CYS A 145 21.62 26.91 6.28
C CYS A 145 22.36 28.23 6.49
N ASP A 146 22.85 28.44 7.71
CA ASP A 146 23.71 29.57 8.10
C ASP A 146 25.18 29.40 7.64
N GLU A 147 26.04 30.36 7.98
CA GLU A 147 27.46 30.33 7.63
C GLU A 147 28.25 29.15 8.22
N ASN A 148 27.72 28.52 9.27
CA ASN A 148 28.32 27.37 9.93
C ASN A 148 27.76 26.03 9.42
N GLY A 149 26.82 26.09 8.46
CA GLY A 149 26.16 24.92 7.89
C GLY A 149 24.99 24.38 8.74
N ILE A 150 24.49 25.12 9.72
CA ILE A 150 23.33 24.73 10.52
C ILE A 150 22.05 24.98 9.75
N LEU A 151 21.19 23.96 9.63
CA LEU A 151 19.92 24.06 8.91
C LEU A 151 18.99 25.07 9.59
N THR A 152 18.47 26.00 8.79
CA THR A 152 17.64 27.13 9.23
C THR A 152 16.20 27.01 8.72
N GLY A 153 15.99 26.41 7.54
CA GLY A 153 14.68 26.28 6.93
C GLY A 153 14.63 25.28 5.79
N MET A 154 13.45 24.71 5.56
CA MET A 154 13.16 23.82 4.45
C MET A 154 11.74 24.07 3.93
N LYS A 155 11.58 24.07 2.60
CA LYS A 155 10.28 24.09 1.92
C LYS A 155 10.26 22.96 0.92
N GLY A 156 9.26 22.08 1.02
CA GLY A 156 9.12 20.92 0.15
C GLY A 156 7.75 20.88 -0.52
N ARG A 157 7.71 20.48 -1.79
CA ARG A 157 6.49 20.10 -2.51
C ARG A 157 6.69 18.72 -3.11
N ILE A 158 5.83 17.78 -2.73
CA ILE A 158 5.86 16.39 -3.21
C ILE A 158 4.53 16.12 -3.92
N ILE A 159 4.60 15.62 -5.15
CA ILE A 159 3.48 15.05 -5.88
C ILE A 159 3.75 13.56 -6.02
N SER A 160 2.80 12.73 -5.58
CA SER A 160 2.92 11.28 -5.60
C SER A 160 1.84 10.69 -6.51
N ASP A 161 2.23 9.80 -7.42
CA ASP A 161 1.31 9.02 -8.26
C ASP A 161 0.90 7.74 -7.53
N THR A 162 -0.38 7.67 -7.13
CA THR A 162 -0.99 6.55 -6.39
C THR A 162 -1.64 5.51 -7.30
N GLY A 163 -1.59 5.70 -8.62
CA GLY A 163 -2.30 4.84 -9.57
C GLY A 163 -3.82 4.91 -9.40
N ALA A 164 -4.49 3.81 -9.77
CA ALA A 164 -5.95 3.80 -9.92
C ALA A 164 -6.75 3.64 -8.61
N TYR A 165 -6.14 3.06 -7.57
CA TYR A 165 -6.78 2.76 -6.28
C TYR A 165 -5.97 3.36 -5.14
N ALA A 166 -6.63 3.63 -4.01
CA ALA A 166 -6.01 4.33 -2.90
C ALA A 166 -4.81 3.55 -2.30
N SER A 167 -4.95 2.23 -2.09
CA SER A 167 -3.96 1.42 -1.36
C SER A 167 -3.48 2.19 -0.11
N LEU A 168 -2.18 2.24 0.12
CA LEU A 168 -1.51 2.99 1.19
C LEU A 168 -1.09 4.41 0.75
N GLY A 169 -1.77 4.99 -0.24
CA GLY A 169 -1.57 6.40 -0.64
C GLY A 169 -2.16 7.40 0.36
N GLY A 170 -2.97 6.93 1.31
CA GLY A 170 -3.49 7.70 2.43
C GLY A 170 -2.65 7.55 3.71
N PRO A 171 -3.04 8.24 4.81
CA PRO A 171 -2.45 8.00 6.12
C PRO A 171 -2.62 6.54 6.55
N VAL A 172 -1.55 5.94 7.06
CA VAL A 172 -1.53 4.61 7.70
C VAL A 172 -1.57 4.72 9.22
#